data_AF-A0A1F6V5M1-F1
#
_entry.id   AF-A0A1F6V5M1-F1
#
_cell.length_a   1.000
_cell.length_b   1.000
_cell.length_c   1.000
_cell.angle_alpha   90.00
_cell.angle_beta   90.00
_cell.angle_gamma   90.00
#
_symmetry.space_group_name_H-M   'P 1'
#
loop_
_entity.id
_entity.type
_entity.pdbx_description
1 polymer ?
#
loop_
_entity_poly.entity_id
_entity_poly.type
_entity_poly.pdbx_seq_one_letter_code
_entity_poly.pdbx_strand_id
1 'polypeptide(L)'
;MNTETKDSLENPFKGYLDNLKKHKQAINPVHEIVNCYYKMNGWEKMPKSFYTGRYEYRKLASEAKKLYQACNEVLDDAIWALDKMKYLAEKGGFDWSIITCLKHKLK
;
A
#
# COMPACT_ATOMS: atom_id res chain seq x y z
N MET A 1 30.11 21.74 -8.93
CA MET A 1 30.04 20.38 -9.49
C MET A 1 28.77 19.75 -8.97
N ASN A 2 27.83 19.46 -9.87
CA ASN A 2 26.54 18.85 -9.54
C ASN A 2 26.76 17.39 -9.12
N THR A 3 26.44 17.06 -7.88
CA THR A 3 26.28 15.66 -7.46
C THR A 3 24.90 15.20 -7.90
N GLU A 4 24.83 14.59 -9.08
CA GLU A 4 23.68 13.79 -9.51
C GLU A 4 23.54 12.58 -8.57
N THR A 5 22.73 12.69 -7.52
CA THR A 5 22.17 11.52 -6.84
C THR A 5 21.20 10.85 -7.81
N LYS A 6 21.73 9.95 -8.65
CA LYS A 6 20.91 8.95 -9.35
C LYS A 6 20.30 8.03 -8.29
N ASP A 7 19.11 8.40 -7.84
CA ASP A 7 18.24 7.59 -7.00
C ASP A 7 17.90 6.30 -7.76
N SER A 8 18.79 5.32 -7.65
CA SER A 8 18.66 4.00 -8.26
C SER A 8 17.84 3.09 -7.34
N LEU A 9 16.81 3.66 -6.70
CA LEU A 9 15.99 2.95 -5.73
C LEU A 9 14.97 2.12 -6.50
N GLU A 10 15.36 0.89 -6.84
CA GLU A 10 14.43 -0.08 -7.43
C GLU A 10 13.34 -0.46 -6.43
N ASN A 11 12.15 -0.82 -6.95
CA ASN A 11 11.05 -1.29 -6.11
C ASN A 11 11.45 -2.63 -5.45
N PRO A 12 11.59 -2.70 -4.11
CA PRO A 12 11.99 -3.93 -3.42
C PRO A 12 10.90 -5.01 -3.46
N PHE A 13 9.66 -4.63 -3.80
CA PHE A 13 8.54 -5.54 -3.97
C PHE A 13 8.41 -6.07 -5.41
N LYS A 14 9.36 -5.77 -6.31
CA LYS A 14 9.33 -6.31 -7.67
C LYS A 14 9.29 -7.84 -7.65
N GLY A 15 8.32 -8.43 -8.35
CA GLY A 15 8.05 -9.87 -8.37
C GLY A 15 7.15 -10.35 -7.22
N TYR A 16 6.59 -9.44 -6.41
CA TYR A 16 5.68 -9.78 -5.32
C TYR A 16 4.43 -10.49 -5.85
N LEU A 17 3.76 -9.93 -6.87
CA LEU A 17 2.59 -10.55 -7.49
C LEU A 17 2.91 -11.95 -8.07
N ASP A 18 4.05 -12.09 -8.73
CA ASP A 18 4.44 -13.36 -9.35
C ASP A 18 4.74 -14.43 -8.30
N ASN A 19 5.36 -14.06 -7.19
CA ASN A 19 5.53 -14.97 -6.06
C ASN A 19 4.20 -15.33 -5.42
N LEU A 20 3.27 -14.38 -5.29
CA LEU A 20 1.94 -14.64 -4.73
C LEU A 20 1.15 -15.63 -5.61
N LYS A 21 1.25 -15.51 -6.94
CA LYS A 21 0.59 -16.41 -7.92
C LYS A 21 1.08 -17.86 -7.81
N LYS A 22 2.31 -18.10 -7.36
CA LYS A 22 2.83 -19.46 -7.13
C LYS A 22 2.11 -20.19 -6.00
N HIS A 23 1.53 -19.44 -5.05
CA HIS A 23 0.91 -20.00 -3.84
C HIS A 23 -0.61 -19.80 -3.78
N LYS A 24 -1.19 -18.92 -4.62
CA LYS A 24 -2.63 -18.62 -4.65
C LYS A 24 -3.16 -18.68 -6.09
N GLN A 25 -4.27 -19.42 -6.31
CA GLN A 25 -4.90 -19.56 -7.64
C GLN A 25 -5.57 -18.28 -8.16
N ALA A 26 -6.20 -17.50 -7.29
CA ALA A 26 -6.89 -16.27 -7.65
C ALA A 26 -6.44 -15.14 -6.73
N ILE A 27 -5.88 -14.08 -7.32
CA ILE A 27 -5.42 -12.89 -6.60
C ILE A 27 -6.26 -11.72 -7.05
N ASN A 28 -6.88 -11.05 -6.09
CA ASN A 28 -7.51 -9.75 -6.31
C ASN A 28 -6.54 -8.67 -5.79
N PRO A 29 -5.92 -7.86 -6.68
CA PRO A 29 -4.95 -6.85 -6.29
C PRO A 29 -5.50 -5.84 -5.26
N VAL A 30 -6.77 -5.44 -5.39
CA VAL A 30 -7.42 -4.51 -4.45
C VAL A 30 -7.50 -5.13 -3.06
N HIS A 31 -7.89 -6.41 -2.98
CA HIS A 31 -7.94 -7.13 -1.70
C HIS A 31 -6.55 -7.26 -1.09
N GLU A 32 -5.54 -7.59 -1.90
CA GLU A 32 -4.17 -7.74 -1.41
C GLU A 32 -3.59 -6.41 -0.91
N ILE A 33 -3.86 -5.28 -1.57
CA ILE A 33 -3.46 -3.94 -1.08
C ILE A 33 -4.08 -3.66 0.30
N VAL A 34 -5.36 -3.94 0.51
CA VAL A 34 -6.02 -3.76 1.82
C VAL A 34 -5.42 -4.68 2.87
N ASN A 35 -5.13 -5.95 2.53
CA ASN A 35 -4.50 -6.88 3.45
C ASN A 35 -3.08 -6.45 3.84
N CYS A 36 -2.27 -6.00 2.87
CA CYS A 36 -0.94 -5.45 3.14
C CYS A 36 -1.03 -4.22 4.05
N TYR A 37 -1.99 -3.34 3.83
CA TYR A 37 -2.24 -2.20 4.70
C TYR A 37 -2.54 -2.63 6.15
N TYR A 38 -3.43 -3.61 6.35
CA TYR A 38 -3.69 -4.14 7.69
C TYR A 38 -2.45 -4.77 8.33
N LYS A 39 -1.72 -5.60 7.57
CA LYS A 39 -0.50 -6.27 8.03
C LYS A 39 0.59 -5.29 8.43
N MET A 40 0.83 -4.27 7.61
CA MET A 40 1.82 -3.22 7.89
C MET A 40 1.55 -2.47 9.19
N ASN A 41 0.28 -2.31 9.56
CA ASN A 41 -0.15 -1.66 10.80
C ASN A 41 -0.39 -2.65 11.97
N GLY A 42 -0.16 -3.96 11.76
CA GLY A 42 -0.37 -4.98 12.80
C GLY A 42 -1.84 -5.28 13.12
N TRP A 43 -2.77 -4.94 12.22
CA TRP A 43 -4.22 -5.04 12.45
C TRP A 43 -4.85 -6.32 11.91
N GLU A 44 -4.10 -7.40 11.72
CA GLU A 44 -4.63 -8.66 11.17
C GLU A 44 -5.54 -9.43 12.14
N LYS A 45 -5.41 -9.16 13.45
CA LYS A 45 -6.09 -9.90 14.53
C LYS A 45 -6.95 -9.00 15.42
N MET A 46 -7.40 -7.87 14.91
CA MET A 46 -8.22 -6.92 15.68
C MET A 46 -9.65 -7.45 15.85
N PRO A 47 -10.37 -7.05 16.92
CA PRO A 47 -11.78 -7.39 17.08
C PRO A 47 -12.63 -6.80 15.95
N LYS A 48 -13.76 -7.44 15.61
CA LYS A 48 -14.64 -7.01 14.49
C LYS A 48 -15.04 -5.53 14.54
N SER A 49 -15.23 -4.98 15.74
CA SER A 49 -15.58 -3.57 15.96
C SER A 49 -14.51 -2.60 15.45
N PHE A 50 -13.24 -3.03 15.37
CA PHE A 50 -12.15 -2.23 14.84
C PHE A 50 -12.33 -1.91 13.35
N TYR A 51 -12.84 -2.86 12.56
CA TYR A 51 -13.02 -2.73 11.10
C TYR A 51 -14.29 -1.97 10.72
N THR A 52 -14.60 -0.93 11.48
CA THR A 52 -15.74 -0.03 11.23
C THR A 52 -15.24 1.39 11.00
N GLY A 53 -16.10 2.26 10.45
CA GLY A 53 -15.76 3.65 10.21
C GLY A 53 -14.53 3.83 9.31
N ARG A 54 -13.43 4.35 9.85
CA ARG A 54 -12.21 4.64 9.07
C ARG A 54 -11.52 3.38 8.54
N TYR A 55 -11.59 2.27 9.27
CA TYR A 55 -10.92 1.01 8.94
C TYR A 55 -11.87 -0.01 8.32
N GLU A 56 -13.03 0.43 7.85
CA GLU A 56 -13.97 -0.44 7.15
C GLU A 56 -13.38 -0.91 5.82
N TYR A 57 -13.49 -2.22 5.56
CA TYR A 57 -13.00 -2.84 4.34
C TYR A 57 -13.56 -2.18 3.07
N ARG A 58 -14.86 -1.85 3.02
CA ARG A 58 -15.49 -1.25 1.85
C ARG A 58 -14.84 0.08 1.46
N LYS A 59 -14.59 0.93 2.47
CA LYS A 59 -13.90 2.21 2.29
C LYS A 59 -12.47 1.98 1.83
N LEU A 60 -11.71 1.13 2.53
CA LEU A 60 -10.32 0.85 2.20
C LEU A 60 -10.16 0.20 0.82
N ALA A 61 -11.10 -0.66 0.39
CA ALA A 61 -11.11 -1.25 -0.95
C ALA A 61 -11.32 -0.19 -2.04
N SER A 62 -12.15 0.83 -1.78
CA SER A 62 -12.31 1.96 -2.70
C SER A 62 -11.01 2.77 -2.82
N GLU A 63 -10.34 3.04 -1.69
CA GLU A 63 -9.05 3.73 -1.66
C GLU A 63 -7.95 2.90 -2.36
N ALA A 64 -7.90 1.60 -2.09
CA ALA A 64 -6.97 0.66 -2.70
C ALA A 64 -7.14 0.56 -4.21
N LYS A 65 -8.37 0.54 -4.72
CA LYS A 65 -8.63 0.57 -6.16
C LYS A 65 -8.04 1.82 -6.81
N LYS A 66 -8.22 2.99 -6.18
CA LYS A 66 -7.66 4.26 -6.69
C LYS A 66 -6.12 4.24 -6.64
N LEU A 67 -5.53 3.71 -5.57
CA LEU A 67 -4.07 3.56 -5.47
C LEU A 67 -3.53 2.64 -6.55
N TYR A 68 -4.19 1.51 -6.78
CA TYR A 68 -3.83 0.54 -7.82
C TYR A 68 -3.86 1.18 -9.21
N GLN A 69 -4.93 1.90 -9.54
CA GLN A 69 -5.05 2.64 -10.79
C GLN A 69 -3.97 3.72 -10.94
N ALA A 70 -3.68 4.48 -9.86
CA ALA A 70 -2.60 5.47 -9.85
C ALA A 70 -1.19 4.86 -9.97
N CYS A 71 -1.06 3.54 -9.78
CA CYS A 71 0.16 2.78 -9.99
C CYS A 71 0.11 1.97 -11.29
N ASN A 72 -0.68 2.41 -12.28
CA ASN A 72 -0.84 1.74 -13.58
C ASN A 72 -1.23 0.26 -13.47
N GLU A 73 -2.00 -0.07 -12.43
CA GLU A 73 -2.42 -1.45 -12.14
C GLU A 73 -1.24 -2.41 -11.91
N VAL A 74 -0.13 -1.90 -11.38
CA VAL A 74 1.01 -2.70 -10.91
C VAL A 74 0.89 -2.89 -9.40
N LEU A 75 0.62 -4.12 -8.96
CA LEU A 75 0.41 -4.44 -7.54
C LEU A 75 1.67 -4.12 -6.71
N ASP A 76 2.83 -4.54 -7.20
CA ASP A 76 4.12 -4.35 -6.53
C ASP A 76 4.39 -2.86 -6.24
N ASP A 77 4.02 -1.96 -7.16
CA ASP A 77 4.16 -0.52 -6.99
C ASP A 77 3.17 0.05 -5.99
N ALA A 78 1.95 -0.49 -5.94
CA ALA A 78 0.98 -0.13 -4.92
C ALA A 78 1.44 -0.55 -3.52
N ILE A 79 2.02 -1.74 -3.37
CA ILE A 79 2.60 -2.19 -2.09
C ILE A 79 3.78 -1.31 -1.68
N TRP A 80 4.64 -0.95 -2.62
CA TRP A 80 5.75 -0.04 -2.33
C TRP A 80 5.28 1.36 -1.92
N ALA A 81 4.20 1.86 -2.52
CA ALA A 81 3.60 3.13 -2.11
C ALA A 81 3.07 3.09 -0.67
N LEU A 82 2.45 1.97 -0.25
CA LEU A 82 2.04 1.77 1.14
C LEU A 82 3.24 1.76 2.10
N ASP A 83 4.31 1.05 1.74
CA ASP A 83 5.53 0.96 2.53
C ASP A 83 6.19 2.33 2.73
N LYS A 84 6.34 3.10 1.65
CA LYS A 84 6.82 4.49 1.72
C LYS A 84 5.93 5.37 2.59
N MET A 85 4.61 5.24 2.47
CA MET A 85 3.69 6.04 3.28
C MET A 85 3.77 5.69 4.76
N LYS A 86 3.89 4.40 5.09
CA LYS A 86 4.12 3.95 6.46
C LYS A 86 5.39 4.59 7.03
N TYR A 87 6.50 4.53 6.29
CA TYR A 87 7.75 5.16 6.71
C TYR A 87 7.59 6.67 6.95
N LEU A 88 6.93 7.40 6.04
CA LEU A 88 6.69 8.83 6.19
C LEU A 88 5.80 9.15 7.40
N ALA A 89 4.75 8.35 7.63
CA ALA A 89 3.83 8.50 8.75
C ALA A 89 4.54 8.26 10.08
N GLU A 90 5.35 7.21 10.19
CA GLU A 90 6.14 6.90 11.38
C GLU A 90 7.18 7.99 11.67
N LYS A 91 7.88 8.49 10.64
CA LYS A 91 8.85 9.58 10.80
C LYS A 91 8.21 10.92 11.11
N GLY A 92 7.05 11.19 10.54
CA GLY A 92 6.31 12.44 10.72
C GLY A 92 5.36 12.45 11.91
N GLY A 93 5.15 11.30 12.58
CA GLY A 93 4.25 11.17 13.71
C GLY A 93 2.78 11.46 13.37
N PHE A 94 2.36 11.16 12.13
CA PHE A 94 0.98 11.39 11.69
C PHE A 94 0.26 10.09 11.36
N ASP A 95 -1.07 10.13 11.49
CA ASP A 95 -1.93 9.01 11.15
C ASP A 95 -2.21 8.97 9.63
N TRP A 96 -2.20 7.78 9.04
CA TRP A 96 -2.31 7.58 7.60
C TRP A 96 -3.41 6.60 7.23
N SER A 97 -3.82 6.61 5.97
CA SER A 97 -4.56 5.50 5.37
C SER A 97 -4.17 5.38 3.90
N ILE A 98 -4.78 4.43 3.18
CA ILE A 98 -4.46 4.18 1.77
C ILE A 98 -4.63 5.45 0.92
N ILE A 99 -5.67 6.25 1.16
CA ILE A 99 -5.87 7.55 0.46
C ILE A 99 -4.72 8.54 0.67
N THR A 100 -3.97 8.46 1.78
CA THR A 100 -2.82 9.34 2.03
C THR A 100 -1.73 9.12 0.98
N CYS A 101 -1.57 7.89 0.47
CA CYS A 101 -0.64 7.58 -0.62
C CYS A 101 -0.97 8.36 -1.90
N LEU A 102 -2.26 8.59 -2.16
CA LEU A 102 -2.72 9.35 -3.33
C LEU A 102 -2.48 10.85 -3.16
N LYS A 103 -2.65 11.38 -1.94
CA LYS A 103 -2.42 12.80 -1.65
C LYS A 103 -0.94 13.19 -1.77
N HIS A 104 -0.03 12.28 -1.44
CA HIS A 104 1.42 12.53 -1.52
C HIS A 104 2.00 12.35 -2.93
N LYS A 105 1.34 11.61 -3.84
CA LYS A 105 1.72 11.53 -5.26
C LYS A 105 1.17 12.67 -6.13
N LEU A 106 0.36 13.58 -5.56
CA LEU A 106 -0.28 14.70 -6.28
C LEU A 106 0.49 16.03 -6.16
N LYS A 107 1.80 15.98 -5.90
CA LYS A 107 2.68 17.17 -5.96
C LYS A 107 3.91 16.87 -6.80
#